data_AF-A0A538JXJ7-F1
#
_entry.id   AF-A0A538JXJ7-F1
#
_cell.length_a   1.000
_cell.length_b   1.000
_cell.length_c   1.000
_cell.angle_alpha   90.00
_cell.angle_beta   90.00
_cell.angle_gamma   90.00
#
_symmetry.space_group_name_H-M   'P 1'
#
loop_
_entity.id
_entity.type
_entity.pdbx_description
1 polymer ?
#
loop_
_entity_poly.entity_id
_entity_poly.type
_entity_poly.pdbx_seq_one_letter_code
_entity_poly.pdbx_strand_id
1 'polypeptide(L)'
;MSLENAGTSAWRGLNLSYHWLDDRGNPIVWDGLRQEVGAAPGEQVEQELLLRGPIPPGSYRLALDLVDEQRFWLAELGNFTPKLDVEVAPRDAMAARAFLPPRADLDPDWEERVYVAHTEGYAAVGGSIEWISGPLRRPPDGLEPYAPGGGRNPAFAEPLVCPSLLPPLEPNADVAGLPAWRPEGDEPWLYDARIKLRLRSDRRRG
;
A
#
# COMPACT_ATOMS: atom_id res chain seq x y z
N MET A 1 19.85 5.20 14.82
CA MET A 1 20.63 3.98 15.11
C MET A 1 22.12 4.28 14.93
N SER A 2 23.03 3.50 15.53
CA SER A 2 24.48 3.68 15.33
C SER A 2 25.05 2.57 14.43
N LEU A 3 25.91 2.94 13.50
CA LEU A 3 26.59 2.08 12.54
C LEU A 3 28.10 2.30 12.66
N GLU A 4 28.90 1.24 12.59
CA GLU A 4 30.36 1.34 12.59
C GLU A 4 30.93 0.77 11.29
N ASN A 5 31.83 1.52 10.65
CA ASN A 5 32.64 0.98 9.57
C ASN A 5 33.84 0.20 10.12
N ALA A 6 33.62 -1.06 10.47
CA ALA A 6 34.70 -1.97 10.90
C ALA A 6 35.62 -2.43 9.74
N GLY A 7 35.37 -1.96 8.50
CA GLY A 7 36.16 -2.27 7.33
C GLY A 7 37.39 -1.39 7.19
N THR A 8 38.23 -1.71 6.20
CA THR A 8 39.45 -0.95 5.87
C THR A 8 39.24 0.11 4.78
N SER A 9 38.07 0.13 4.16
CA SER A 9 37.70 1.05 3.08
C SER A 9 36.57 1.96 3.53
N ALA A 10 36.64 3.24 3.16
CA ALA A 10 35.56 4.18 3.43
C ALA A 10 34.28 3.76 2.68
N TRP A 11 33.13 3.86 3.34
CA TRP A 11 31.84 3.73 2.67
C TRP A 11 31.61 4.97 1.81
N ARG A 12 31.44 4.74 0.51
CA ARG A 12 31.17 5.79 -0.49
C ARG A 12 30.10 5.27 -1.43
N GLY A 13 28.93 5.92 -1.42
CA GLY A 13 27.80 5.51 -2.25
C GLY A 13 27.13 4.22 -1.78
N LEU A 14 27.18 3.91 -0.48
CA LEU A 14 26.37 2.84 0.10
C LEU A 14 25.04 3.40 0.59
N ASN A 15 24.01 2.57 0.56
CA ASN A 15 22.75 2.86 1.22
C ASN A 15 22.53 1.90 2.39
N LEU A 16 22.05 2.44 3.51
CA LEU A 16 21.38 1.66 4.53
C LEU A 16 19.97 1.35 4.05
N SER A 17 19.56 0.09 4.19
CA SER A 17 18.20 -0.35 3.91
C SER A 17 17.83 -1.54 4.81
N TYR A 18 16.74 -2.22 4.47
CA TYR A 18 16.18 -3.27 5.30
C TYR A 18 15.35 -4.26 4.52
N HIS A 19 15.14 -5.42 5.15
CA HIS A 19 14.24 -6.47 4.73
C HIS A 19 13.25 -6.76 5.86
N TRP A 20 11.99 -6.99 5.50
CA TRP A 20 11.03 -7.59 6.42
C TRP A 20 10.98 -9.08 6.19
N LEU A 21 11.11 -9.84 7.28
CA LEU A 21 11.09 -11.29 7.28
C LEU A 21 9.90 -11.81 8.09
N ASP A 22 9.40 -12.98 7.70
CA ASP A 22 8.44 -13.76 8.49
C ASP A 22 9.13 -14.44 9.71
N ASP A 23 8.33 -15.18 10.50
CA ASP A 23 8.79 -15.91 11.69
C ASP A 23 9.83 -17.01 11.38
N ARG A 24 9.86 -17.50 10.14
CA ARG A 24 10.80 -18.50 9.63
C ARG A 24 12.05 -17.85 9.01
N GLY A 25 12.09 -16.53 8.93
CA GLY A 25 13.19 -15.78 8.33
C GLY A 25 13.12 -15.66 6.81
N ASN A 26 11.99 -16.00 6.18
CA ASN A 26 11.80 -15.76 4.74
C ASN A 26 11.47 -14.29 4.50
N PRO A 27 12.04 -13.67 3.46
CA PRO A 27 11.73 -12.28 3.15
C PRO A 27 10.30 -12.15 2.59
N ILE A 28 9.52 -11.27 3.22
CA ILE A 28 8.21 -10.82 2.74
C ILE A 28 8.33 -9.48 2.01
N VAL A 29 9.29 -8.64 2.43
CA VAL A 29 9.73 -7.44 1.71
C VAL A 29 11.24 -7.53 1.65
N TRP A 30 11.77 -7.79 0.45
CA TRP A 30 13.21 -7.84 0.23
C TRP A 30 13.81 -6.47 -0.05
N ASP A 31 13.04 -5.49 -0.52
CA ASP A 31 13.61 -4.23 -0.97
C ASP A 31 12.98 -3.06 -0.20
N GLY A 32 13.61 -2.68 0.92
CA GLY A 32 13.18 -1.55 1.75
C GLY A 32 13.61 -0.18 1.20
N LEU A 33 13.22 0.88 1.88
CA LEU A 33 13.63 2.25 1.53
C LEU A 33 15.15 2.42 1.67
N ARG A 34 15.73 3.25 0.79
CA ARG A 34 17.17 3.57 0.79
C ARG A 34 17.44 4.84 1.59
N GLN A 35 18.53 4.79 2.35
CA GLN A 35 19.10 5.96 2.99
C GLN A 35 20.60 5.97 2.75
N GLU A 36 21.09 6.97 2.01
CA GLU A 36 22.52 7.10 1.73
C GLU A 36 23.29 7.26 3.05
N VAL A 37 24.40 6.53 3.18
CA VAL A 37 25.27 6.56 4.35
C VAL A 37 26.74 6.51 3.94
N GLY A 38 27.57 7.28 4.65
CA GLY A 38 29.02 7.32 4.47
C GLY A 38 29.72 7.26 5.82
N ALA A 39 30.87 6.59 5.86
CA ALA A 39 31.71 6.47 7.05
C ALA A 39 33.15 6.14 6.64
N ALA A 40 34.13 6.82 7.22
CA ALA A 40 35.54 6.47 7.13
C ALA A 40 35.83 5.16 7.87
N PRO A 41 36.94 4.46 7.57
CA PRO A 41 37.35 3.27 8.33
C PRO A 41 37.44 3.55 9.84
N GLY A 42 36.78 2.75 10.65
CA GLY A 42 36.68 2.88 12.11
C GLY A 42 35.73 3.98 12.60
N GLU A 43 35.08 4.72 11.71
CA GLU A 43 34.11 5.74 12.09
C GLU A 43 32.78 5.11 12.51
N GLN A 44 32.18 5.70 13.54
CA GLN A 44 30.79 5.42 13.95
C GLN A 44 29.90 6.59 13.53
N VAL A 45 28.77 6.26 12.92
CA VAL A 45 27.80 7.24 12.43
C VAL A 45 26.41 6.96 12.98
N GLU A 46 25.70 8.01 13.36
CA GLU A 46 24.28 7.92 13.71
C GLU A 46 23.42 8.21 12.49
N GLN A 47 22.49 7.30 12.20
CA GLN A 47 21.60 7.40 11.05
C GLN A 47 20.14 7.22 11.48
N GLU A 48 19.27 8.08 10.97
CA GLU A 48 17.82 7.88 10.98
C GLU A 48 17.42 7.14 9.70
N LEU A 49 16.55 6.14 9.84
CA LEU A 49 16.08 5.30 8.74
C LEU A 49 14.56 5.37 8.66
N LEU A 50 14.05 5.75 7.49
CA LEU A 50 12.63 5.71 7.22
C LEU A 50 12.19 4.27 6.97
N LEU A 51 11.23 3.80 7.75
CA LEU A 51 10.68 2.46 7.67
C LEU A 51 9.27 2.48 7.12
N ARG A 52 8.99 1.57 6.19
CA ARG A 52 7.66 1.24 5.72
C ARG A 52 7.33 -0.16 6.21
N GLY A 53 6.30 -0.27 7.04
CA GLY A 53 5.86 -1.55 7.57
C GLY A 53 5.28 -2.47 6.48
N PRO A 54 5.37 -3.80 6.66
CA PRO A 54 4.68 -4.77 5.82
C PRO A 54 3.16 -4.68 6.02
N ILE A 55 2.44 -5.21 5.05
CA ILE A 55 0.98 -5.37 5.08
C ILE A 55 0.69 -6.87 4.93
N PRO A 56 -0.10 -7.49 5.82
CA PRO A 56 -0.88 -6.92 6.93
C PRO A 56 -0.06 -6.65 8.21
N PRO A 57 -0.63 -6.01 9.25
CA PRO A 57 -0.02 -5.91 10.58
C PRO A 57 0.22 -7.28 11.23
N GLY A 58 1.17 -7.33 12.15
CA GLY A 58 1.57 -8.56 12.85
C GLY A 58 3.02 -8.54 13.33
N SER A 59 3.48 -9.70 13.81
CA SER A 59 4.86 -9.92 14.26
C SER A 59 5.77 -10.20 13.08
N TYR A 60 6.83 -9.41 12.95
CA TYR A 60 7.83 -9.55 11.89
C TYR A 60 9.24 -9.37 12.43
N ARG A 61 10.22 -9.73 11.60
CA ARG A 61 11.62 -9.43 11.88
C ARG A 61 12.15 -8.45 10.85
N LEU A 62 12.63 -7.29 11.33
CA LEU A 62 13.34 -6.30 10.53
C LEU A 62 14.82 -6.68 10.48
N ALA A 63 15.34 -6.93 9.29
CA ALA A 63 16.76 -7.18 9.05
C ALA A 63 17.38 -5.96 8.38
N LEU A 64 18.37 -5.33 9.01
CA LEU A 64 19.06 -4.14 8.49
C LEU A 64 20.29 -4.57 7.69
N ASP A 65 20.48 -3.99 6.51
CA ASP A 65 21.66 -4.27 5.70
C ASP A 65 22.15 -3.04 4.94
N LEU A 66 23.41 -3.07 4.54
CA LEU A 66 24.00 -2.11 3.63
C LEU A 66 23.94 -2.68 2.20
N VAL A 67 23.70 -1.80 1.24
CA VAL A 67 23.67 -2.16 -0.18
C VAL A 67 24.58 -1.23 -0.98
N ASP A 68 25.41 -1.83 -1.82
CA ASP A 68 26.09 -1.15 -2.92
C ASP A 68 25.18 -1.28 -4.15
N GLU A 69 24.63 -0.15 -4.60
CA GLU A 69 23.56 -0.12 -5.60
C GLU A 69 23.92 -0.92 -6.84
N GLN A 70 22.99 -1.75 -7.28
CA GLN A 70 23.12 -2.63 -8.47
C GLN A 70 24.24 -3.68 -8.38
N ARG A 71 24.88 -3.86 -7.21
CA ARG A 71 25.99 -4.80 -7.05
C ARG A 71 25.65 -5.94 -6.10
N PHE A 72 25.48 -5.64 -4.82
CA PHE A 72 25.20 -6.64 -3.81
C PHE A 72 24.71 -6.01 -2.50
N TRP A 73 24.00 -6.84 -1.74
CA TRP A 73 23.75 -6.62 -0.32
C TRP A 73 24.94 -7.13 0.48
N LEU A 74 25.39 -6.41 1.51
CA LEU A 74 26.59 -6.82 2.24
C LEU A 74 26.39 -8.16 2.98
N ALA A 75 25.15 -8.50 3.36
CA ALA A 75 24.83 -9.83 3.89
C ALA A 75 25.17 -10.97 2.91
N GLU A 76 25.09 -10.74 1.60
CA GLU A 76 25.45 -11.75 0.57
C GLU A 76 26.96 -12.04 0.58
N LEU A 77 27.76 -11.09 1.08
CA LEU A 77 29.20 -11.26 1.31
C LEU A 77 29.51 -11.83 2.70
N GLY A 78 28.47 -12.20 3.48
CA GLY A 78 28.60 -12.74 4.84
C GLY A 78 28.73 -11.67 5.92
N ASN A 79 28.44 -10.40 5.63
CA ASN A 79 28.38 -9.37 6.66
C ASN A 79 27.28 -9.69 7.67
N PHE A 80 27.49 -9.29 8.93
CA PHE A 80 26.47 -9.43 9.95
C PHE A 80 25.28 -8.51 9.65
N THR A 81 24.08 -9.08 9.71
CA THR A 81 22.81 -8.37 9.50
C THR A 81 22.08 -8.23 10.83
N PRO A 82 22.07 -7.03 11.46
CA PRO A 82 21.27 -6.80 12.66
C PRO A 82 19.80 -7.11 12.41
N LYS A 83 19.17 -7.81 13.36
CA LYS A 83 17.76 -8.20 13.28
C LYS A 83 17.01 -7.77 14.52
N LEU A 84 15.82 -7.21 14.35
CA LEU A 84 14.92 -6.80 15.43
C LEU A 84 13.57 -7.46 15.24
N ASP A 85 13.01 -8.03 16.31
CA ASP A 85 11.61 -8.44 16.30
C ASP A 85 10.75 -7.19 16.51
N VAL A 86 9.76 -7.00 15.63
CA VAL A 86 8.91 -5.81 15.57
C VAL A 86 7.45 -6.23 15.46
N GLU A 87 6.63 -5.64 16.33
CA GLU A 87 5.17 -5.73 16.24
C GLU A 87 4.64 -4.56 15.40
N VAL A 88 4.13 -4.88 14.21
CA VAL A 88 3.49 -3.91 13.33
C VAL A 88 2.02 -3.82 13.73
N ALA A 89 1.65 -2.69 14.35
CA ALA A 89 0.27 -2.44 14.76
C ALA A 89 -0.65 -2.18 13.55
N PRO A 90 -1.97 -2.45 13.68
CA PRO A 90 -2.94 -2.04 12.68
C PRO A 90 -2.90 -0.53 12.43
N ARG A 91 -3.09 -0.11 11.17
CA ARG A 91 -3.16 1.30 10.80
C ARG A 91 -4.43 1.93 11.39
N ASP A 92 -4.32 3.17 11.85
CA ASP A 92 -5.50 3.93 12.28
C ASP A 92 -6.38 4.27 11.08
N ALA A 93 -7.57 3.68 11.05
CA ALA A 93 -8.57 3.86 10.00
C ALA A 93 -9.64 4.90 10.34
N MET A 94 -9.60 5.53 11.53
CA MET A 94 -10.68 6.39 12.02
C MET A 94 -10.96 7.61 11.13
N ALA A 95 -9.93 8.12 10.47
CA ALA A 95 -10.03 9.28 9.60
C ALA A 95 -10.44 8.93 8.16
N ALA A 96 -10.65 7.64 7.85
CA ALA A 96 -10.99 7.21 6.49
C ALA A 96 -12.34 7.78 6.04
N ARG A 97 -12.40 8.22 4.78
CA ARG A 97 -13.58 8.84 4.18
C ARG A 97 -13.94 8.16 2.88
N ALA A 98 -15.19 7.71 2.79
CA ALA A 98 -15.76 7.19 1.56
C ALA A 98 -16.28 8.33 0.66
N PHE A 99 -15.87 8.34 -0.60
CA PHE A 99 -16.30 9.31 -1.61
C PHE A 99 -17.37 8.69 -2.49
N LEU A 100 -18.59 8.64 -1.97
CA LEU A 100 -19.73 7.96 -2.62
C LEU A 100 -20.67 8.96 -3.29
N PRO A 101 -21.33 8.60 -4.41
CA PRO A 101 -22.41 9.42 -4.96
C PRO A 101 -23.65 9.36 -4.04
N PRO A 102 -24.54 10.38 -4.07
CA PRO A 102 -25.67 10.50 -3.14
C PRO A 102 -26.69 9.35 -3.09
N ARG A 103 -26.65 8.42 -4.05
CA ARG A 103 -27.60 7.29 -4.17
C ARG A 103 -26.90 5.93 -4.29
N ALA A 104 -25.68 5.83 -3.76
CA ALA A 104 -25.02 4.54 -3.61
C ALA A 104 -25.74 3.70 -2.56
N ASP A 105 -26.04 2.46 -2.92
CA ASP A 105 -26.55 1.44 -2.01
C ASP A 105 -25.41 0.43 -1.76
N LEU A 106 -24.99 0.30 -0.51
CA LEU A 106 -23.81 -0.47 -0.14
C LEU A 106 -24.21 -1.89 0.27
N ASP A 107 -23.36 -2.88 -0.04
CA ASP A 107 -23.55 -4.20 0.56
C ASP A 107 -23.47 -4.14 2.09
N PRO A 108 -24.17 -5.03 2.82
CA PRO A 108 -24.20 -5.01 4.28
C PRO A 108 -22.82 -5.12 4.96
N ASP A 109 -21.84 -5.74 4.31
CA ASP A 109 -20.47 -5.93 4.80
C ASP A 109 -19.47 -4.92 4.20
N TRP A 110 -19.96 -3.91 3.45
CA TRP A 110 -19.10 -2.94 2.78
C TRP A 110 -18.23 -2.17 3.77
N GLU A 111 -18.83 -1.64 4.84
CA GLU A 111 -18.12 -0.84 5.84
C GLU A 111 -17.06 -1.66 6.58
N GLU A 112 -17.40 -2.90 6.96
CA GLU A 112 -16.48 -3.82 7.62
C GLU A 112 -15.27 -4.13 6.73
N ARG A 113 -15.49 -4.45 5.46
CA ARG A 113 -14.40 -4.77 4.51
C ARG A 113 -13.49 -3.57 4.26
N VAL A 114 -14.06 -2.38 4.11
CA VAL A 114 -13.29 -1.14 3.93
C VAL A 114 -12.46 -0.83 5.18
N TYR A 115 -13.06 -0.96 6.36
CA TYR A 115 -12.37 -0.78 7.63
C TYR A 115 -11.21 -1.77 7.81
N VAL A 116 -11.44 -3.05 7.51
CA VAL A 116 -10.40 -4.09 7.57
C VAL A 116 -9.26 -3.77 6.59
N ALA A 117 -9.57 -3.37 5.36
CA ALA A 117 -8.54 -3.00 4.39
C ALA A 117 -7.71 -1.79 4.88
N HIS A 118 -8.34 -0.76 5.43
CA HIS A 118 -7.59 0.37 5.98
C HIS A 118 -6.71 -0.04 7.17
N THR A 119 -7.25 -0.83 8.12
CA THR A 119 -6.49 -1.28 9.30
C THR A 119 -5.36 -2.25 8.96
N GLU A 120 -5.46 -2.99 7.86
CA GLU A 120 -4.35 -3.77 7.31
C GLU A 120 -3.19 -2.91 6.81
N GLY A 121 -3.45 -1.65 6.45
CA GLY A 121 -2.41 -0.68 6.07
C GLY A 121 -2.67 0.09 4.78
N TYR A 122 -3.73 -0.21 4.04
CA TYR A 122 -4.02 0.46 2.77
C TYR A 122 -4.57 1.88 2.98
N ALA A 123 -3.95 2.88 2.36
CA ALA A 123 -4.37 4.28 2.44
C ALA A 123 -5.60 4.56 1.55
N ALA A 124 -5.72 3.84 0.43
CA ALA A 124 -6.81 3.97 -0.51
C ALA A 124 -7.43 2.59 -0.80
N VAL A 125 -8.77 2.51 -0.76
CA VAL A 125 -9.51 1.27 -0.94
C VAL A 125 -10.63 1.50 -1.95
N GLY A 126 -10.70 0.65 -2.97
CA GLY A 126 -11.75 0.66 -4.00
C GLY A 126 -12.42 -0.70 -4.10
N GLY A 127 -13.57 -0.71 -4.78
CA GLY A 127 -14.41 -1.89 -4.86
C GLY A 127 -15.22 -1.98 -6.15
N SER A 128 -16.04 -3.03 -6.25
CA SER A 128 -16.84 -3.28 -7.44
C SER A 128 -18.13 -2.45 -7.46
N ILE A 129 -18.63 -2.22 -8.67
CA ILE A 129 -19.82 -1.43 -8.93
C ILE A 129 -20.83 -2.30 -9.66
N GLU A 130 -21.93 -2.62 -8.99
CA GLU A 130 -23.10 -3.22 -9.61
C GLU A 130 -24.01 -2.12 -10.16
N TRP A 131 -24.08 -2.00 -11.48
CA TRP A 131 -24.97 -1.06 -12.14
C TRP A 131 -26.39 -1.63 -12.26
N ILE A 132 -27.30 -1.11 -11.43
CA ILE A 132 -28.72 -1.45 -11.49
C ILE A 132 -29.38 -0.61 -12.59
N SER A 133 -29.75 -1.27 -13.67
CA SER A 133 -30.55 -0.68 -14.74
C SER A 133 -31.54 -1.69 -15.33
N GLY A 134 -32.50 -1.20 -16.13
CA GLY A 134 -33.44 -2.08 -16.82
C GLY A 134 -32.71 -3.01 -17.81
N PRO A 135 -33.33 -4.12 -18.24
CA PRO A 135 -32.68 -5.18 -19.03
C PRO A 135 -32.07 -4.74 -20.38
N LEU A 136 -32.39 -3.54 -20.85
CA LEU A 136 -31.91 -2.95 -22.11
C LEU A 136 -30.90 -1.81 -21.91
N ARG A 137 -30.63 -1.38 -20.66
CA ARG A 137 -29.64 -0.34 -20.38
C ARG A 137 -28.32 -0.98 -20.00
N ARG A 138 -27.25 -0.53 -20.66
CA ARG A 138 -25.89 -0.91 -20.30
C ARG A 138 -25.38 0.00 -19.17
N PRO A 139 -24.39 -0.46 -18.38
CA PRO A 139 -23.60 0.46 -17.57
C PRO A 139 -23.00 1.57 -18.45
N PRO A 140 -22.73 2.76 -17.87
CA PRO A 140 -21.90 3.78 -18.50
C PRO A 140 -20.58 3.20 -19.00
N ASP A 141 -20.12 3.67 -20.16
CA ASP A 141 -18.81 3.31 -20.71
C ASP A 141 -17.70 3.64 -19.70
N GLY A 142 -16.76 2.71 -19.52
CA GLY A 142 -15.64 2.84 -18.57
C GLY A 142 -15.89 2.19 -17.21
N LEU A 143 -17.09 1.68 -16.93
CA LEU A 143 -17.39 0.93 -15.70
C LEU A 143 -17.24 -0.59 -15.84
N GLU A 144 -16.92 -1.10 -17.03
CA GLU A 144 -16.73 -2.53 -17.28
C GLU A 144 -15.66 -3.18 -16.38
N PRO A 145 -14.50 -2.54 -16.10
CA PRO A 145 -13.48 -3.11 -15.22
C PRO A 145 -13.93 -3.31 -13.77
N TYR A 146 -15.00 -2.63 -13.36
CA TYR A 146 -15.50 -2.61 -11.98
C TYR A 146 -16.66 -3.58 -11.76
N ALA A 147 -16.99 -4.41 -12.76
CA ALA A 147 -18.06 -5.39 -12.62
C ALA A 147 -17.80 -6.33 -11.41
N PRO A 148 -18.84 -6.70 -10.63
CA PRO A 148 -18.69 -7.66 -9.54
C PRO A 148 -18.25 -9.04 -10.03
N GLY A 149 -17.71 -9.86 -9.12
CA GLY A 149 -17.36 -11.26 -9.41
C GLY A 149 -15.88 -11.62 -9.24
N GLY A 150 -15.11 -10.81 -8.50
CA GLY A 150 -13.70 -11.06 -8.20
C GLY A 150 -13.38 -11.05 -6.70
N GLY A 151 -12.08 -10.96 -6.38
CA GLY A 151 -11.57 -10.82 -5.01
C GLY A 151 -10.66 -9.60 -4.86
N ARG A 152 -9.69 -9.71 -3.95
CA ARG A 152 -8.62 -8.72 -3.77
C ARG A 152 -7.71 -8.70 -4.99
N ASN A 153 -7.42 -7.51 -5.48
CA ASN A 153 -6.49 -7.27 -6.59
C ASN A 153 -5.61 -6.06 -6.27
N PRO A 154 -4.39 -6.27 -5.75
CA PRO A 154 -3.43 -5.19 -5.51
C PRO A 154 -2.73 -4.69 -6.79
N ALA A 155 -3.01 -5.30 -7.95
CA ALA A 155 -2.46 -4.93 -9.26
C ALA A 155 -3.55 -4.43 -10.22
N PHE A 156 -4.66 -3.92 -9.68
CA PHE A 156 -5.73 -3.35 -10.48
C PHE A 156 -5.25 -2.12 -11.26
N ALA A 157 -5.38 -2.15 -12.59
CA ALA A 157 -4.76 -1.16 -13.47
C ALA A 157 -5.53 0.18 -13.54
N GLU A 158 -6.82 0.17 -13.19
CA GLU A 158 -7.69 1.32 -13.30
C GLU A 158 -7.74 2.13 -11.99
N PRO A 159 -8.17 3.40 -12.01
CA PRO A 159 -8.44 4.17 -10.80
C PRO A 159 -9.41 3.46 -9.85
N LEU A 160 -9.35 3.75 -8.56
CA LEU A 160 -10.34 3.31 -7.59
C LEU A 160 -11.56 4.23 -7.68
N VAL A 161 -12.69 3.72 -8.18
CA VAL A 161 -13.93 4.49 -8.30
C VAL A 161 -14.73 4.45 -7.01
N CYS A 162 -15.31 5.58 -6.64
CA CYS A 162 -15.98 5.80 -5.35
C CYS A 162 -15.12 5.33 -4.16
N PRO A 163 -13.85 5.78 -4.08
CA PRO A 163 -12.88 5.21 -3.16
C PRO A 163 -13.18 5.57 -1.71
N SER A 164 -12.66 4.76 -0.78
CA SER A 164 -12.43 5.15 0.61
C SER A 164 -10.95 5.53 0.77
N LEU A 165 -10.68 6.73 1.28
CA LEU A 165 -9.34 7.30 1.37
C LEU A 165 -9.02 7.79 2.79
N LEU A 166 -7.79 7.56 3.23
CA LEU A 166 -7.22 8.20 4.41
C LEU A 166 -6.62 9.56 4.05
N PRO A 167 -6.77 10.60 4.91
CA PRO A 167 -6.11 11.88 4.71
C PRO A 167 -4.58 11.71 4.61
N PRO A 168 -3.90 12.53 3.78
CA PRO A 168 -4.43 13.67 3.04
C PRO A 168 -4.99 13.31 1.65
N LEU A 169 -5.18 12.02 1.33
CA LEU A 169 -5.64 11.62 0.01
C LEU A 169 -7.06 12.12 -0.25
N GLU A 170 -7.26 12.69 -1.44
CA GLU A 170 -8.55 13.13 -1.97
C GLU A 170 -8.67 12.62 -3.42
N PRO A 171 -9.88 12.42 -3.96
CA PRO A 171 -10.07 12.03 -5.35
C PRO A 171 -9.32 12.96 -6.31
N ASN A 172 -8.53 12.38 -7.21
CA ASN A 172 -7.71 13.07 -8.20
C ASN A 172 -8.10 12.72 -9.65
N ALA A 173 -9.19 11.97 -9.83
CA ALA A 173 -9.69 11.54 -11.13
C ALA A 173 -11.23 11.48 -11.17
N ASP A 174 -11.78 11.30 -12.38
CA ASP A 174 -13.18 11.01 -12.65
C ASP A 174 -13.27 9.79 -13.56
N VAL A 175 -14.21 8.89 -13.27
CA VAL A 175 -14.56 7.77 -14.17
C VAL A 175 -16.07 7.74 -14.32
N ALA A 176 -16.56 7.93 -15.55
CA ALA A 176 -17.98 7.96 -15.86
C ALA A 176 -18.81 8.96 -15.00
N GLY A 177 -18.22 10.09 -14.61
CA GLY A 177 -18.87 11.10 -13.77
C GLY A 177 -18.88 10.76 -12.27
N LEU A 178 -18.12 9.74 -11.86
CA LEU A 178 -17.97 9.32 -10.47
C LEU A 178 -16.59 9.73 -9.94
N PRO A 179 -16.51 10.15 -8.66
CA PRO A 179 -15.23 10.45 -8.03
C PRO A 179 -14.34 9.22 -8.07
N ALA A 180 -13.08 9.41 -8.49
CA ALA A 180 -12.11 8.33 -8.56
C ALA A 180 -10.76 8.78 -8.01
N TRP A 181 -9.96 7.81 -7.57
CA TRP A 181 -8.60 8.03 -7.14
C TRP A 181 -7.65 7.13 -7.91
N ARG A 182 -6.75 7.75 -8.67
CA ARG A 182 -5.64 7.07 -9.33
C ARG A 182 -4.46 7.01 -8.36
N PRO A 183 -3.85 5.84 -8.16
CA PRO A 183 -2.65 5.73 -7.37
C PRO A 183 -1.55 6.70 -7.79
N GLU A 184 -1.09 7.50 -6.84
CA GLU A 184 -0.01 8.46 -7.00
C GLU A 184 0.94 8.37 -5.80
N GLY A 185 2.24 8.55 -6.06
CA GLY A 185 3.27 8.37 -5.04
C GLY A 185 3.43 6.91 -4.64
N ASP A 186 3.74 6.70 -3.37
CA ASP A 186 4.09 5.40 -2.81
C ASP A 186 3.05 4.91 -1.79
N GLU A 187 1.94 5.60 -1.56
CA GLU A 187 0.92 5.15 -0.60
C GLU A 187 0.28 3.81 -1.04
N PRO A 188 0.14 2.83 -0.13
CA PRO A 188 -0.44 1.54 -0.45
C PRO A 188 -1.94 1.67 -0.74
N TRP A 189 -2.41 0.90 -1.72
CA TRP A 189 -3.81 0.91 -2.13
C TRP A 189 -4.30 -0.50 -2.46
N LEU A 190 -5.62 -0.69 -2.42
CA LEU A 190 -6.25 -1.98 -2.69
C LEU A 190 -7.52 -1.80 -3.50
N TYR A 191 -7.67 -2.61 -4.56
CA TYR A 191 -8.98 -2.92 -5.11
C TYR A 191 -9.47 -4.26 -4.55
N ASP A 192 -10.68 -4.31 -4.00
CA ASP A 192 -11.32 -5.55 -3.59
C ASP A 192 -12.74 -5.63 -4.15
N ALA A 193 -12.95 -6.48 -5.15
CA ALA A 193 -14.24 -6.60 -5.81
C ALA A 193 -15.37 -7.10 -4.89
N ARG A 194 -15.05 -7.60 -3.69
CA ARG A 194 -16.03 -7.97 -2.66
C ARG A 194 -16.63 -6.75 -1.95
N ILE A 195 -15.95 -5.61 -1.99
CA ILE A 195 -16.45 -4.31 -1.52
C ILE A 195 -17.41 -3.80 -2.60
N LYS A 196 -18.65 -4.26 -2.57
CA LYS A 196 -19.61 -3.99 -3.65
C LYS A 196 -20.52 -2.82 -3.31
N LEU A 197 -20.62 -1.87 -4.22
CA LEU A 197 -21.62 -0.80 -4.19
C LEU A 197 -22.57 -0.95 -5.38
N ARG A 198 -23.83 -0.58 -5.19
CA ARG A 198 -24.88 -0.59 -6.22
C ARG A 198 -25.24 0.83 -6.62
N LEU A 199 -25.17 1.12 -7.91
CA LEU A 199 -25.60 2.39 -8.48
C LEU A 199 -26.82 2.20 -9.36
N ARG A 200 -27.82 3.05 -9.17
CA ARG A 200 -29.02 3.06 -10.01
C ARG A 200 -28.88 4.08 -11.12
N SER A 201 -29.27 3.73 -12.35
CA SER A 201 -29.33 4.72 -13.42
C SER A 201 -30.29 5.84 -13.03
N ASP A 202 -29.84 7.08 -13.06
CA ASP A 202 -30.71 8.22 -12.78
C ASP A 202 -31.87 8.24 -13.79
N ARG A 203 -33.11 8.21 -13.30
CA ARG A 203 -34.26 8.58 -14.12
C ARG A 203 -34.16 10.09 -14.28
N ARG A 204 -33.61 10.58 -15.40
CA ARG A 204 -33.85 11.96 -15.83
C ARG A 204 -35.38 12.16 -15.79
N ARG A 205 -35.87 12.91 -14.80
CA ARG A 205 -37.20 13.53 -14.91
C ARG A 205 -37.03 14.54 -16.05
N GLY A 206 -37.76 14.30 -17.13
CA GLY A 206 -37.93 15.28 -18.19
C GLY A 206 -38.69 16.51 -17.71
#